data_AF-A0A955ZPY3-F1
#
_entry.id   AF-A0A955ZPY3-F1
#
_cell.length_a   1.000
_cell.length_b   1.000
_cell.length_c   1.000
_cell.angle_alpha   90.00
_cell.angle_beta   90.00
_cell.angle_gamma   90.00
#
_symmetry.space_group_name_H-M   'P 1'
#
loop_
_entity.id
_entity.type
_entity.pdbx_description
1 polymer ?
#
loop_
_entity_poly.entity_id
_entity_poly.type
_entity_poly.pdbx_seq_one_letter_code
_entity_poly.pdbx_strand_id
1 'polypeptide(L)'
;MLGMFADSSDITAALRPFRAELDERGLLPLESARAALKAALGTPRDSEEADRIWASVLSLADVPELIEATAQLSWTGLVRGNPNFALLDRYGDALLDWIRTRVDDGVLSGDPACVADCLLEMSEPAVLDFLLGLQGYAGDSPRPPEKQRNTLLRRWVSAHPRVSTLPIFERAKIEEGEGGLYAWLLGILADAAPGSTFARIAREAGEVEAERVFARFQLPRKLAVEKILAALDRAVDNAAFWPRFSFGDDDRGEYFGLRLLVVREQGGDAWAIVLERLQGAAPESLCVERRQLSGFGGHVEQVNVPLDILDDAGGRVRVVGPAGELALSTEQLEHSSLQPDLSSEPNTVWRLRRNAIRAYLERHPGALWPPVSEVLSDALPFPAEALVITTDFEHVVGGALPSESKCYRSAVEALVRDDATLFEPGEPNTHWSRHARYRSQLSQNC
;
A
#
# COMPACT_ATOMS: atom_id res chain seq x y z
N MET A 1 9.93 20.33 7.42
CA MET A 1 10.19 20.14 5.99
C MET A 1 9.59 18.78 5.55
N LEU A 2 8.30 18.57 5.83
CA LEU A 2 7.53 17.36 5.54
C LEU A 2 6.07 17.82 5.51
N GLY A 3 5.49 17.89 4.33
CA GLY A 3 4.14 18.42 4.13
C GLY A 3 4.01 18.95 2.71
N MET A 4 3.95 18.03 1.74
CA MET A 4 3.47 18.24 0.36
C MET A 4 3.65 16.99 -0.55
N PHE A 5 3.61 15.75 0.00
CA PHE A 5 3.77 14.52 -0.80
C PHE A 5 2.48 13.67 -0.83
N ALA A 6 1.34 14.33 -0.96
CA ALA A 6 0.12 13.69 -1.40
C ALA A 6 -0.46 14.56 -2.52
N ASP A 7 -0.21 14.19 -3.77
CA ASP A 7 -1.23 14.19 -4.81
C ASP A 7 -0.67 13.62 -6.12
N SER A 8 -1.24 12.46 -6.47
CA SER A 8 -1.20 11.71 -7.73
C SER A 8 0.17 11.21 -8.23
N SER A 9 0.28 9.88 -8.35
CA SER A 9 1.26 9.18 -9.19
C SER A 9 1.08 9.47 -10.69
N ASP A 10 0.03 10.21 -11.04
CA ASP A 10 -0.37 10.62 -12.38
C ASP A 10 0.67 11.57 -13.00
N ILE A 11 0.90 11.39 -14.31
CA ILE A 11 1.70 12.26 -15.18
C ILE A 11 1.41 13.77 -14.94
N THR A 12 0.19 14.12 -14.54
CA THR A 12 -0.26 15.47 -14.21
C THR A 12 0.52 16.09 -13.04
N ALA A 13 0.88 15.33 -12.00
CA ALA A 13 1.68 15.85 -10.89
C ALA A 13 3.10 16.21 -11.31
N ALA A 14 3.71 15.43 -12.20
CA ALA A 14 5.02 15.71 -12.76
C ALA A 14 5.02 17.00 -13.60
N LEU A 15 3.87 17.36 -14.19
CA LEU A 15 3.71 18.51 -15.06
C LEU A 15 3.24 19.78 -14.33
N ARG A 16 2.66 19.66 -13.12
CA ARG A 16 2.12 20.77 -12.32
C ARG A 16 3.08 21.96 -12.09
N PRO A 17 4.42 21.77 -11.91
CA PRO A 17 5.34 22.90 -11.78
C PRO A 17 5.50 23.73 -13.06
N PHE A 18 5.20 23.14 -14.23
CA PHE A 18 5.39 23.79 -15.52
C PHE A 18 4.15 24.59 -15.88
N ARG A 19 4.25 25.92 -15.73
CA ARG A 19 3.29 26.87 -16.33
C ARG A 19 3.40 26.97 -17.86
N ALA A 20 4.06 26.00 -18.50
CA ALA A 20 4.22 25.96 -19.93
C ALA A 20 2.87 25.67 -20.61
N GLU A 21 2.72 26.12 -21.85
CA GLU A 21 1.60 25.67 -22.68
C GLU A 21 1.79 24.18 -22.96
N LEU A 22 0.92 23.37 -22.35
CA LEU A 22 0.81 21.94 -22.65
C LEU A 22 0.11 21.78 -24.01
N ASP A 23 0.49 20.74 -24.75
CA ASP A 23 -0.17 20.40 -26.01
C ASP A 23 -1.50 19.67 -25.79
N GLU A 24 -2.16 19.23 -26.87
CA GLU A 24 -3.45 18.54 -26.80
C GLU A 24 -3.45 17.23 -26.00
N ARG A 25 -2.26 16.67 -25.71
CA ARG A 25 -2.07 15.47 -24.88
C ARG A 25 -2.00 15.82 -23.39
N GLY A 26 -1.97 17.11 -23.04
CA GLY A 26 -1.66 17.56 -21.70
C GLY A 26 -0.18 17.40 -21.33
N LEU A 27 0.72 17.29 -22.31
CA LEU A 27 2.17 17.09 -22.14
C LEU A 27 2.95 18.30 -22.69
N LEU A 28 4.28 18.33 -22.48
CA LEU A 28 5.11 19.33 -23.16
C LEU A 28 5.09 19.09 -24.68
N PRO A 29 5.05 20.14 -25.51
CA PRO A 29 5.21 20.00 -26.95
C PRO A 29 6.47 19.20 -27.29
N LEU A 30 6.36 18.23 -28.22
CA LEU A 30 7.45 17.31 -28.55
C LEU A 30 8.77 18.02 -28.87
N GLU A 31 8.71 19.10 -29.65
CA GLU A 31 9.89 19.89 -30.01
C GLU A 31 10.56 20.51 -28.78
N SER A 32 9.77 21.02 -27.84
CA SER A 32 10.28 21.58 -26.59
C SER A 32 10.89 20.51 -25.69
N ALA A 33 10.25 19.34 -25.58
CA ALA A 33 10.78 18.21 -24.81
C ALA A 33 12.12 17.71 -25.38
N ARG A 34 12.20 17.51 -26.71
CA ARG A 34 13.43 17.11 -27.41
C ARG A 34 14.55 18.14 -27.22
N ALA A 35 14.23 19.42 -27.35
CA ALA A 35 15.19 20.50 -27.15
C ALA A 35 15.73 20.53 -25.71
N ALA A 36 14.86 20.35 -24.72
CA ALA A 36 15.24 20.30 -23.32
C ALA A 36 16.18 19.09 -23.02
N LEU A 37 15.85 17.91 -23.53
CA LEU A 37 16.67 16.71 -23.35
C LEU A 37 18.01 16.80 -24.07
N LYS A 38 18.04 17.35 -25.28
CA LYS A 38 19.29 17.60 -26.02
C LYS A 38 20.20 18.60 -25.30
N ALA A 39 19.63 19.57 -24.59
CA ALA A 39 20.37 20.54 -23.80
C ALA A 39 20.85 19.97 -22.45
N ALA A 40 20.16 18.95 -21.93
CA ALA A 40 20.54 18.25 -20.71
C ALA A 40 21.69 17.28 -21.00
N LEU A 41 22.92 17.69 -20.67
CA LEU A 41 24.07 16.79 -20.64
C LEU A 41 24.43 16.50 -19.17
N GLY A 42 24.50 15.22 -18.82
CA GLY A 42 24.93 14.76 -17.49
C GLY A 42 23.82 14.79 -16.44
N THR A 43 24.20 15.14 -15.20
CA THR A 43 23.34 15.15 -14.02
C THR A 43 22.57 16.48 -13.91
N PRO A 44 21.25 16.48 -13.60
CA PRO A 44 20.50 17.71 -13.31
C PRO A 44 21.15 18.53 -12.18
N ARG A 45 21.25 19.86 -12.34
CA ARG A 45 21.94 20.73 -11.37
C ARG A 45 21.12 21.04 -10.12
N ASP A 46 19.80 21.04 -10.25
CA ASP A 46 18.86 21.30 -9.17
C ASP A 46 17.53 20.55 -9.39
N SER A 47 16.63 20.65 -8.41
CA SER A 47 15.32 19.99 -8.45
C SER A 47 14.41 20.49 -9.57
N GLU A 48 14.52 21.77 -9.97
CA GLU A 48 13.66 22.34 -11.02
C GLU A 48 14.10 21.84 -12.40
N GLU A 49 15.41 21.76 -12.63
CA GLU A 49 15.99 21.14 -13.83
C GLU A 49 15.67 19.64 -13.89
N ALA A 50 15.71 18.93 -12.76
CA ALA A 50 15.32 17.52 -12.68
C ALA A 50 13.84 17.32 -13.05
N ASP A 51 12.94 18.14 -12.49
CA ASP A 51 11.51 18.10 -12.83
C ASP A 51 11.29 18.37 -14.32
N ARG A 52 12.05 19.31 -14.92
CA ARG A 52 11.90 19.69 -16.33
C ARG A 52 12.38 18.59 -17.27
N ILE A 53 13.52 18.00 -16.94
CA ILE A 53 14.05 16.85 -17.68
C ILE A 53 13.06 15.69 -17.57
N TRP A 54 12.51 15.44 -16.38
CA TRP A 54 11.52 14.40 -16.16
C TRP A 54 10.23 14.62 -16.97
N ALA A 55 9.66 15.82 -16.92
CA ALA A 55 8.51 16.20 -17.74
C ALA A 55 8.78 16.03 -19.24
N SER A 56 10.00 16.35 -19.68
CA SER A 56 10.41 16.18 -21.08
C SER A 56 10.51 14.71 -21.47
N VAL A 57 11.06 13.87 -20.58
CA VAL A 57 11.10 12.41 -20.75
C VAL A 57 9.70 11.82 -20.90
N LEU A 58 8.74 12.24 -20.08
CA LEU A 58 7.35 11.77 -20.16
C LEU A 58 6.61 12.25 -21.42
N SER A 59 7.13 13.29 -22.07
CA SER A 59 6.49 13.93 -23.23
C SER A 59 6.95 13.37 -24.58
N LEU A 60 7.99 12.52 -24.61
CA LEU A 60 8.49 11.87 -25.84
C LEU A 60 7.41 10.99 -26.49
N ALA A 61 7.56 10.67 -27.78
CA ALA A 61 6.52 10.01 -28.55
C ALA A 61 6.36 8.53 -28.17
N ASP A 62 7.45 7.81 -28.00
CA ASP A 62 7.47 6.37 -27.77
C ASP A 62 8.75 5.90 -27.03
N VAL A 63 8.82 4.59 -26.77
CA VAL A 63 9.96 3.98 -26.08
C VAL A 63 11.26 4.00 -26.89
N PRO A 64 11.27 3.73 -28.21
CA PRO A 64 12.48 3.91 -29.01
C PRO A 64 13.09 5.32 -28.88
N GLU A 65 12.26 6.36 -28.95
CA GLU A 65 12.71 7.74 -28.74
C GLU A 65 13.19 7.98 -27.30
N LEU A 66 12.50 7.41 -26.31
CA LEU A 66 12.94 7.45 -24.90
C LEU A 66 14.34 6.85 -24.72
N ILE A 67 14.61 5.68 -25.32
CA ILE A 67 15.92 5.02 -25.25
C ILE A 67 17.00 5.92 -25.87
N GLU A 68 16.77 6.44 -27.07
CA GLU A 68 17.72 7.32 -27.75
C GLU A 68 18.01 8.59 -26.93
N ALA A 69 16.96 9.26 -26.46
CA ALA A 69 17.08 10.54 -25.76
C ALA A 69 17.72 10.40 -24.37
N THR A 70 17.52 9.27 -23.69
CA THR A 70 18.02 9.05 -22.32
C THR A 70 19.36 8.31 -22.26
N ALA A 71 19.89 7.85 -23.39
CA ALA A 71 21.18 7.15 -23.45
C ALA A 71 22.36 7.96 -22.89
N GLN A 72 22.28 9.29 -22.95
CA GLN A 72 23.32 10.21 -22.46
C GLN A 72 23.00 10.84 -21.10
N LEU A 73 21.84 10.53 -20.52
CA LEU A 73 21.42 11.10 -19.25
C LEU A 73 21.96 10.26 -18.08
N SER A 74 22.55 10.96 -17.12
CA SER A 74 22.92 10.37 -15.83
C SER A 74 21.86 10.74 -14.81
N TRP A 75 21.01 9.78 -14.47
CA TRP A 75 20.03 9.94 -13.40
C TRP A 75 20.75 9.81 -12.07
N THR A 76 20.90 10.92 -11.36
CA THR A 76 21.34 10.90 -9.96
C THR A 76 20.35 11.77 -9.20
N GLY A 77 19.44 11.14 -8.45
CA GLY A 77 18.47 11.83 -7.62
C GLY A 77 17.04 11.29 -7.72
N LEU A 78 16.24 11.62 -6.72
CA LEU A 78 14.83 11.26 -6.66
C LEU A 78 14.03 12.13 -7.62
N VAL A 79 13.35 11.47 -8.55
CA VAL A 79 12.22 12.08 -9.27
C VAL A 79 11.09 12.31 -8.24
N ARG A 80 10.37 13.44 -8.36
CA ARG A 80 9.22 13.72 -7.48
C ARG A 80 8.13 12.65 -7.61
N GLY A 81 7.44 12.40 -6.50
CA GLY A 81 6.47 11.31 -6.38
C GLY A 81 7.17 10.03 -5.93
N ASN A 82 6.71 9.46 -4.82
CA ASN A 82 7.16 8.15 -4.37
C ASN A 82 5.94 7.45 -3.73
N PRO A 83 5.41 6.35 -4.32
CA PRO A 83 5.87 5.74 -5.58
C PRO A 83 5.60 6.63 -6.81
N ASN A 84 6.31 6.40 -7.91
CA ASN A 84 6.10 7.10 -9.18
C ASN A 84 5.93 6.09 -10.33
N PHE A 85 4.74 6.10 -10.93
CA PHE A 85 4.36 5.21 -12.02
C PHE A 85 4.24 5.94 -13.36
N ALA A 86 4.60 7.23 -13.45
CA ALA A 86 4.33 8.06 -14.63
C ALA A 86 4.97 7.52 -15.91
N LEU A 87 6.15 6.88 -15.83
CA LEU A 87 6.75 6.20 -16.98
C LEU A 87 5.91 5.02 -17.45
N LEU A 88 5.40 4.21 -16.51
CA LEU A 88 4.56 3.07 -16.84
C LEU A 88 3.22 3.52 -17.40
N ASP A 89 2.57 4.51 -16.78
CA ASP A 89 1.32 5.09 -17.27
C ASP A 89 1.48 5.63 -18.71
N ARG A 90 2.65 6.20 -19.01
CA ARG A 90 2.95 6.78 -20.32
C ARG A 90 3.28 5.74 -21.38
N TYR A 91 4.13 4.77 -21.06
CA TYR A 91 4.77 3.88 -22.03
C TYR A 91 4.23 2.45 -22.00
N GLY A 92 3.42 2.10 -20.99
CA GLY A 92 2.91 0.76 -20.77
C GLY A 92 4.03 -0.28 -20.71
N ASP A 93 3.73 -1.50 -21.14
CA ASP A 93 4.67 -2.62 -21.04
C ASP A 93 5.92 -2.48 -21.93
N ALA A 94 5.84 -1.65 -22.97
CA ALA A 94 6.99 -1.34 -23.82
C ALA A 94 8.13 -0.70 -23.01
N LEU A 95 7.83 -0.09 -21.85
CA LEU A 95 8.83 0.48 -20.93
C LEU A 95 9.92 -0.53 -20.55
N LEU A 96 9.62 -1.84 -20.55
CA LEU A 96 10.61 -2.87 -20.24
C LEU A 96 11.85 -2.79 -21.13
N ASP A 97 11.70 -2.39 -22.40
CA ASP A 97 12.83 -2.25 -23.32
C ASP A 97 13.77 -1.12 -22.91
N TRP A 98 13.25 -0.03 -22.37
CA TRP A 98 14.06 1.03 -21.78
C TRP A 98 14.72 0.58 -20.47
N ILE A 99 14.01 -0.14 -19.61
CA ILE A 99 14.58 -0.68 -18.37
C ILE A 99 15.76 -1.62 -18.66
N ARG A 100 15.67 -2.43 -19.73
CA ARG A 100 16.76 -3.32 -20.17
C ARG A 100 18.04 -2.56 -20.53
N THR A 101 17.95 -1.34 -21.05
CA THR A 101 19.15 -0.54 -21.36
C THR A 101 19.86 0.01 -20.12
N ARG A 102 19.28 -0.20 -18.92
CA ARG A 102 19.85 0.23 -17.63
C ARG A 102 20.58 -0.89 -16.89
N VAL A 103 20.76 -2.04 -17.54
CA VAL A 103 21.54 -3.16 -17.00
C VAL A 103 22.99 -3.03 -17.45
N ASP A 104 23.90 -2.98 -16.48
CA ASP A 104 25.35 -2.97 -16.70
C ASP A 104 25.99 -4.13 -15.94
N ASP A 105 26.84 -4.92 -16.62
CA ASP A 105 27.42 -6.17 -16.09
C ASP A 105 26.39 -7.10 -15.38
N GLY A 106 25.16 -7.15 -15.91
CA GLY A 106 24.07 -7.96 -15.34
C GLY A 106 23.42 -7.36 -14.09
N VAL A 107 23.78 -6.15 -13.68
CA VAL A 107 23.19 -5.42 -12.56
C VAL A 107 22.26 -4.33 -13.09
N LEU A 108 20.99 -4.36 -12.69
CA LEU A 108 20.04 -3.30 -12.99
C LEU A 108 20.30 -2.10 -12.08
N SER A 109 20.51 -0.91 -12.67
CA SER A 109 20.51 0.34 -11.91
C SER A 109 19.11 0.66 -11.38
N GLY A 110 19.02 1.05 -10.11
CA GLY A 110 17.80 1.56 -9.50
C GLY A 110 17.49 3.01 -9.83
N ASP A 111 18.38 3.70 -10.57
CA ASP A 111 18.17 5.08 -10.99
C ASP A 111 17.52 5.19 -12.38
N PRO A 112 16.48 6.03 -12.53
CA PRO A 112 15.79 6.78 -11.47
C PRO A 112 14.95 5.86 -10.56
N ALA A 113 14.79 6.25 -9.28
CA ALA A 113 14.20 5.43 -8.21
C ALA A 113 12.85 4.73 -8.55
N CYS A 114 12.08 5.28 -9.51
CA CYS A 114 10.85 4.70 -10.02
C CYS A 114 11.00 3.37 -10.81
N VAL A 115 12.22 2.97 -11.20
CA VAL A 115 12.43 1.74 -12.00
C VAL A 115 11.89 0.50 -11.30
N ALA A 116 12.16 0.35 -10.01
CA ALA A 116 11.64 -0.78 -9.23
C ALA A 116 10.13 -0.74 -9.08
N ASP A 117 9.55 0.43 -8.85
CA ASP A 117 8.10 0.59 -8.71
C ASP A 117 7.38 0.26 -10.03
N CYS A 118 7.88 0.74 -11.16
CA CYS A 118 7.36 0.39 -12.48
C CYS A 118 7.43 -1.13 -12.72
N LEU A 119 8.58 -1.78 -12.44
CA LEU A 119 8.70 -3.23 -12.58
C LEU A 119 7.69 -3.99 -11.73
N LEU A 120 7.42 -3.52 -10.51
CA LEU A 120 6.48 -4.14 -9.58
C LEU A 120 5.02 -4.03 -10.02
N GLU A 121 4.67 -3.02 -10.82
CA GLU A 121 3.32 -2.89 -11.39
C GLU A 121 3.16 -3.64 -12.72
N MET A 122 4.25 -3.85 -13.46
CA MET A 122 4.22 -4.59 -14.72
C MET A 122 3.92 -6.08 -14.51
N SER A 123 2.80 -6.56 -15.06
CA SER A 123 2.33 -7.94 -14.90
C SER A 123 2.74 -8.88 -16.05
N GLU A 124 3.50 -8.40 -17.02
CA GLU A 124 3.89 -9.19 -18.19
C GLU A 124 4.87 -10.32 -17.85
N PRO A 125 4.71 -11.54 -18.42
CA PRO A 125 5.62 -12.66 -18.19
C PRO A 125 7.09 -12.35 -18.50
N ALA A 126 7.34 -11.46 -19.48
CA ALA A 126 8.69 -11.03 -19.86
C ALA A 126 9.45 -10.32 -18.71
N VAL A 127 8.73 -9.75 -17.73
CA VAL A 127 9.34 -9.13 -16.55
C VAL A 127 9.95 -10.18 -15.64
N LEU A 128 9.30 -11.33 -15.45
CA LEU A 128 9.86 -12.43 -14.67
C LEU A 128 11.17 -12.92 -15.27
N ASP A 129 11.18 -13.18 -16.58
CA ASP A 129 12.37 -13.66 -17.29
C ASP A 129 13.50 -12.64 -17.21
N PHE A 130 13.17 -11.34 -17.34
CA PHE A 130 14.13 -10.26 -17.14
C PHE A 130 14.72 -10.27 -15.72
N LEU A 131 13.88 -10.28 -14.67
CA LEU A 131 14.34 -10.27 -13.28
C LEU A 131 15.17 -11.51 -12.90
N LEU A 132 14.84 -12.68 -13.46
CA LEU A 132 15.60 -13.92 -13.28
C LEU A 132 16.96 -13.88 -13.98
N GLY A 133 17.07 -13.16 -15.09
CA GLY A 133 18.33 -12.96 -15.83
C GLY A 133 19.31 -12.00 -15.16
N LEU A 134 18.86 -11.20 -14.19
CA LEU A 134 19.71 -10.25 -13.47
C LEU A 134 20.67 -10.96 -12.50
N GLN A 135 21.91 -10.49 -12.45
CA GLN A 135 22.87 -10.84 -11.41
C GLN A 135 22.63 -10.02 -10.14
N GLY A 136 22.20 -8.77 -10.28
CA GLY A 136 21.95 -7.88 -9.16
C GLY A 136 20.99 -6.72 -9.48
N TYR A 137 20.60 -6.01 -8.43
CA TYR A 137 19.84 -4.76 -8.50
C TYR A 137 20.51 -3.74 -7.57
N ALA A 138 20.84 -2.56 -8.08
CA ALA A 138 21.52 -1.51 -7.33
C ALA A 138 20.56 -0.36 -7.05
N GLY A 139 19.68 -0.54 -6.05
CA GLY A 139 18.84 0.55 -5.52
C GLY A 139 19.48 1.22 -4.30
N ASP A 140 18.70 2.06 -3.60
CA ASP A 140 19.14 2.87 -2.45
C ASP A 140 19.53 2.08 -1.18
N SER A 141 19.46 0.74 -1.22
CA SER A 141 19.78 -0.09 -0.07
C SER A 141 21.29 -0.31 0.07
N PRO A 142 21.86 -0.33 1.28
CA PRO A 142 23.26 -0.71 1.49
C PRO A 142 23.52 -2.22 1.32
N ARG A 143 22.50 -3.01 0.97
CA ARG A 143 22.62 -4.46 0.78
C ARG A 143 23.36 -4.77 -0.53
N PRO A 144 24.08 -5.91 -0.58
CA PRO A 144 24.65 -6.41 -1.83
C PRO A 144 23.61 -6.51 -2.97
N PRO A 145 23.98 -6.18 -4.22
CA PRO A 145 23.04 -6.16 -5.35
C PRO A 145 22.26 -7.46 -5.55
N GLU A 146 22.85 -8.63 -5.29
CA GLU A 146 22.16 -9.92 -5.43
C GLU A 146 21.02 -10.08 -4.42
N LYS A 147 21.20 -9.56 -3.19
CA LYS A 147 20.17 -9.58 -2.15
C LYS A 147 19.06 -8.58 -2.44
N GLN A 148 19.41 -7.44 -3.00
CA GLN A 148 18.43 -6.45 -3.45
C GLN A 148 17.58 -7.02 -4.61
N ARG A 149 18.21 -7.67 -5.60
CA ARG A 149 17.51 -8.37 -6.68
C ARG A 149 16.55 -9.42 -6.13
N ASN A 150 17.00 -10.27 -5.20
CA ASN A 150 16.12 -11.27 -4.59
C ASN A 150 14.93 -10.63 -3.87
N THR A 151 15.14 -9.47 -3.24
CA THR A 151 14.05 -8.71 -2.60
C THR A 151 13.05 -8.20 -3.64
N LEU A 152 13.53 -7.64 -4.74
CA LEU A 152 12.69 -7.17 -5.87
C LEU A 152 11.92 -8.33 -6.50
N LEU A 153 12.60 -9.44 -6.80
CA LEU A 153 12.01 -10.64 -7.38
C LEU A 153 10.93 -11.25 -6.47
N ARG A 154 11.19 -11.34 -5.16
CA ARG A 154 10.18 -11.78 -4.18
C ARG A 154 8.95 -10.88 -4.21
N ARG A 155 9.13 -9.56 -4.20
CA ARG A 155 8.02 -8.60 -4.25
C ARG A 155 7.22 -8.78 -5.54
N TRP A 156 7.89 -8.90 -6.69
CA TRP A 156 7.24 -9.08 -7.99
C TRP A 156 6.44 -10.38 -8.05
N VAL A 157 7.03 -11.51 -7.66
CA VAL A 157 6.34 -12.81 -7.64
C VAL A 157 5.11 -12.78 -6.72
N SER A 158 5.20 -12.05 -5.61
CA SER A 158 4.10 -11.90 -4.66
C SER A 158 2.98 -11.00 -5.19
N ALA A 159 3.31 -9.96 -5.96
CA ALA A 159 2.34 -9.08 -6.62
C ALA A 159 1.68 -9.76 -7.84
N HIS A 160 2.41 -10.63 -8.52
CA HIS A 160 2.00 -11.25 -9.80
C HIS A 160 1.92 -12.77 -9.73
N PRO A 161 1.20 -13.37 -8.76
CA PRO A 161 1.20 -14.83 -8.59
C PRO A 161 0.63 -15.54 -9.82
N ARG A 162 -0.35 -14.95 -10.51
CA ARG A 162 -1.04 -15.55 -11.67
C ARG A 162 -0.10 -15.88 -12.82
N VAL A 163 0.76 -14.93 -13.18
CA VAL A 163 1.70 -15.07 -14.31
C VAL A 163 3.00 -15.75 -13.89
N SER A 164 3.37 -15.71 -12.61
CA SER A 164 4.65 -16.22 -12.12
C SER A 164 4.64 -17.70 -11.72
N THR A 165 3.49 -18.22 -11.26
CA THR A 165 3.40 -19.57 -10.67
C THR A 165 3.91 -20.67 -11.59
N LEU A 166 3.37 -20.76 -12.82
CA LEU A 166 3.70 -21.86 -13.73
C LEU A 166 5.14 -21.75 -14.27
N PRO A 167 5.64 -20.58 -14.73
CA PRO A 167 7.03 -20.46 -15.15
C PRO A 167 8.06 -20.75 -14.04
N ILE A 168 7.75 -20.44 -12.78
CA ILE A 168 8.60 -20.78 -11.62
C ILE A 168 8.55 -22.28 -11.37
N PHE A 169 7.37 -22.88 -11.39
CA PHE A 169 7.19 -24.33 -11.21
C PHE A 169 7.97 -25.14 -12.25
N GLU A 170 7.86 -24.79 -13.53
CA GLU A 170 8.54 -25.49 -14.62
C GLU A 170 10.07 -25.49 -14.46
N ARG A 171 10.62 -24.40 -13.91
CA ARG A 171 12.05 -24.29 -13.60
C ARG A 171 12.44 -25.04 -12.32
N ALA A 172 11.60 -24.97 -11.28
CA ALA A 172 11.81 -25.71 -10.03
C ALA A 172 11.81 -27.23 -10.24
N LYS A 173 11.03 -27.72 -11.22
CA LYS A 173 10.96 -29.14 -11.60
C LYS A 173 12.32 -29.72 -12.00
N ILE A 174 13.12 -28.94 -12.73
CA ILE A 174 14.42 -29.35 -13.27
C ILE A 174 15.61 -28.84 -12.44
N GLU A 175 15.38 -27.96 -11.47
CA GLU A 175 16.40 -27.48 -10.55
C GLU A 175 16.93 -28.65 -9.71
N GLU A 176 18.25 -28.75 -9.54
CA GLU A 176 18.90 -29.75 -8.68
C GLU A 176 19.04 -29.21 -7.25
N GLY A 177 18.89 -30.08 -6.24
CA GLY A 177 18.95 -29.70 -4.81
C GLY A 177 17.60 -29.28 -4.21
N GLU A 178 17.59 -29.04 -2.90
CA GLU A 178 16.37 -28.75 -2.10
C GLU A 178 16.20 -27.27 -1.73
N GLY A 179 17.04 -26.37 -2.24
CA GLY A 179 17.07 -24.96 -1.80
C GLY A 179 17.51 -23.96 -2.87
N GLY A 180 17.28 -24.28 -4.13
CA GLY A 180 17.58 -23.37 -5.22
C GLY A 180 16.61 -22.19 -5.30
N LEU A 181 16.88 -21.26 -6.22
CA LEU A 181 16.13 -20.01 -6.35
C LEU A 181 14.66 -20.30 -6.67
N TYR A 182 14.38 -21.24 -7.57
CA TYR A 182 13.01 -21.53 -8.01
C TYR A 182 12.22 -22.26 -6.94
N ALA A 183 12.84 -23.19 -6.20
CA ALA A 183 12.25 -23.79 -5.02
C ALA A 183 11.86 -22.74 -3.96
N TRP A 184 12.73 -21.76 -3.69
CA TRP A 184 12.44 -20.67 -2.76
C TRP A 184 11.28 -19.77 -3.23
N LEU A 185 11.25 -19.39 -4.51
CA LEU A 185 10.15 -18.58 -5.06
C LEU A 185 8.82 -19.32 -5.07
N LEU A 186 8.84 -20.61 -5.39
CA LEU A 186 7.64 -21.45 -5.32
C LEU A 186 7.17 -21.60 -3.86
N GLY A 187 8.10 -21.68 -2.92
CA GLY A 187 7.82 -21.64 -1.49
C GLY A 187 7.11 -20.36 -1.06
N ILE A 188 7.51 -19.19 -1.56
CA ILE A 188 6.82 -17.92 -1.29
C ILE A 188 5.36 -17.97 -1.75
N LEU A 189 5.10 -18.46 -2.97
CA LEU A 189 3.74 -18.58 -3.50
C LEU A 189 2.90 -19.56 -2.69
N ALA A 190 3.46 -20.74 -2.38
CA ALA A 190 2.78 -21.77 -1.61
C ALA A 190 2.54 -21.34 -0.15
N ASP A 191 3.45 -20.61 0.48
CA ASP A 191 3.23 -20.08 1.82
C ASP A 191 2.13 -19.02 1.85
N ALA A 192 2.00 -18.23 0.79
CA ALA A 192 0.99 -17.18 0.69
C ALA A 192 -0.42 -17.71 0.40
N ALA A 193 -0.53 -18.68 -0.52
CA ALA A 193 -1.80 -19.24 -0.99
C ALA A 193 -1.60 -20.73 -1.38
N PRO A 194 -1.45 -21.64 -0.40
CA PRO A 194 -0.99 -23.01 -0.65
C PRO A 194 -1.94 -23.84 -1.52
N GLY A 195 -3.24 -23.81 -1.21
CA GLY A 195 -4.27 -24.51 -1.96
C GLY A 195 -4.43 -23.94 -3.36
N SER A 196 -4.50 -22.61 -3.49
CA SER A 196 -4.62 -21.93 -4.79
C SER A 196 -3.40 -22.15 -5.70
N THR A 197 -2.19 -22.09 -5.13
CA THR A 197 -0.95 -22.34 -5.86
C THR A 197 -0.89 -23.80 -6.33
N PHE A 198 -1.19 -24.76 -5.45
CA PHE A 198 -1.26 -26.17 -5.82
C PHE A 198 -2.30 -26.43 -6.90
N ALA A 199 -3.54 -25.94 -6.73
CA ALA A 199 -4.63 -26.14 -7.67
C ALA A 199 -4.34 -25.52 -9.05
N ARG A 200 -3.65 -24.37 -9.10
CA ARG A 200 -3.20 -23.75 -10.35
C ARG A 200 -2.20 -24.64 -11.07
N ILE A 201 -1.19 -25.14 -10.37
CA ILE A 201 -0.17 -26.03 -10.96
C ILE A 201 -0.79 -27.36 -11.38
N ALA A 202 -1.61 -27.98 -10.54
CA ALA A 202 -2.24 -29.27 -10.83
C ALA A 202 -3.13 -29.21 -12.09
N ARG A 203 -3.82 -28.08 -12.30
CA ARG A 203 -4.65 -27.85 -13.50
C ARG A 203 -3.81 -27.73 -14.77
N GLU A 204 -2.69 -27.01 -14.73
CA GLU A 204 -1.90 -26.69 -15.93
C GLU A 204 -0.84 -27.76 -16.25
N ALA A 205 -0.20 -28.33 -15.22
CA ALA A 205 0.91 -29.27 -15.34
C ALA A 205 0.54 -30.73 -14.95
N GLY A 206 -0.66 -30.94 -14.41
CA GLY A 206 -1.13 -32.23 -13.93
C GLY A 206 -0.90 -32.47 -12.44
N GLU A 207 -1.86 -33.10 -11.77
CA GLU A 207 -1.85 -33.32 -10.32
C GLU A 207 -0.65 -34.15 -9.84
N VAL A 208 -0.32 -35.24 -10.54
CA VAL A 208 0.83 -36.11 -10.18
C VAL A 208 2.14 -35.33 -10.14
N GLU A 209 2.34 -34.43 -11.09
CA GLU A 209 3.56 -33.65 -11.21
C GLU A 209 3.60 -32.53 -10.16
N ALA A 210 2.45 -31.88 -9.90
CA ALA A 210 2.29 -30.95 -8.79
C ALA A 210 2.61 -31.62 -7.45
N GLU A 211 2.06 -32.80 -7.18
CA GLU A 211 2.32 -33.56 -5.94
C GLU A 211 3.79 -33.92 -5.78
N ARG A 212 4.45 -34.37 -6.85
CA ARG A 212 5.87 -34.70 -6.85
C ARG A 212 6.74 -33.52 -6.43
N VAL A 213 6.51 -32.35 -7.02
CA VAL A 213 7.27 -31.12 -6.73
C VAL A 213 6.96 -30.57 -5.34
N PHE A 214 5.69 -30.55 -4.93
CA PHE A 214 5.31 -30.10 -3.58
C PHE A 214 5.88 -31.00 -2.49
N ALA A 215 5.86 -32.33 -2.69
CA ALA A 215 6.46 -33.27 -1.76
C ALA A 215 7.98 -33.10 -1.69
N ARG A 216 8.65 -32.95 -2.84
CA ARG A 216 10.11 -32.73 -2.92
C ARG A 216 10.56 -31.52 -2.10
N PHE A 217 9.84 -30.39 -2.20
CA PHE A 217 10.21 -29.16 -1.51
C PHE A 217 9.44 -28.92 -0.20
N GLN A 218 8.69 -29.92 0.28
CA GLN A 218 7.89 -29.87 1.51
C GLN A 218 6.93 -28.66 1.56
N LEU A 219 6.34 -28.32 0.41
CA LEU A 219 5.48 -27.15 0.28
C LEU A 219 4.11 -27.39 0.92
N PRO A 220 3.54 -26.39 1.63
CA PRO A 220 2.20 -26.51 2.16
C PRO A 220 1.17 -26.61 1.03
N ARG A 221 0.12 -27.42 1.23
CA ARG A 221 -1.04 -27.53 0.33
C ARG A 221 -2.34 -26.98 0.92
N LYS A 222 -2.29 -26.55 2.18
CA LYS A 222 -3.43 -25.99 2.90
C LYS A 222 -2.97 -24.83 3.77
N LEU A 223 -3.83 -23.83 3.84
CA LEU A 223 -3.65 -22.69 4.73
C LEU A 223 -3.78 -23.15 6.19
N ALA A 224 -2.91 -22.62 7.06
CA ALA A 224 -2.84 -22.99 8.46
C ALA A 224 -2.99 -21.75 9.34
N VAL A 225 -3.77 -21.87 10.42
CA VAL A 225 -4.06 -20.78 11.37
C VAL A 225 -2.76 -20.22 11.96
N GLU A 226 -1.84 -21.10 12.36
CA GLU A 226 -0.59 -20.75 13.00
C GLU A 226 0.32 -19.93 12.07
N LYS A 227 0.27 -20.19 10.76
CA LYS A 227 1.08 -19.43 9.79
C LYS A 227 0.59 -17.99 9.66
N ILE A 228 -0.73 -17.78 9.62
CA ILE A 228 -1.32 -16.44 9.53
C ILE A 228 -1.09 -15.68 10.83
N LEU A 229 -1.32 -16.31 11.99
CA LEU A 229 -1.05 -15.69 13.29
C LEU A 229 0.42 -15.29 13.44
N ALA A 230 1.36 -16.15 13.04
CA ALA A 230 2.78 -15.81 13.06
C ALA A 230 3.12 -14.64 12.10
N ALA A 231 2.38 -14.48 11.00
CA ALA A 231 2.54 -13.32 10.12
C ALA A 231 2.02 -12.03 10.78
N LEU A 232 0.88 -12.10 11.47
CA LEU A 232 0.32 -10.98 12.23
C LEU A 232 1.24 -10.56 13.39
N ASP A 233 1.77 -11.52 14.15
CA ASP A 233 2.70 -11.24 15.25
C ASP A 233 3.95 -10.50 14.77
N ARG A 234 4.55 -10.94 13.66
CA ARG A 234 5.69 -10.23 13.03
C ARG A 234 5.33 -8.82 12.56
N ALA A 235 4.07 -8.58 12.18
CA ALA A 235 3.63 -7.27 11.72
C ALA A 235 3.59 -6.25 12.87
N VAL A 236 3.32 -6.67 14.10
CA VAL A 236 3.27 -5.77 15.28
C VAL A 236 4.60 -5.02 15.52
N ASP A 237 5.71 -5.70 15.27
CA ASP A 237 7.05 -5.10 15.40
C ASP A 237 7.32 -4.04 14.32
N ASN A 238 6.54 -4.05 13.23
CA ASN A 238 6.66 -3.10 12.13
C ASN A 238 5.51 -2.08 12.13
N ALA A 239 5.79 -0.86 12.60
CA ALA A 239 4.82 0.24 12.64
C ALA A 239 4.21 0.60 11.27
N ALA A 240 4.85 0.24 10.16
CA ALA A 240 4.26 0.38 8.85
C ALA A 240 3.02 -0.52 8.72
N PHE A 241 3.13 -1.80 9.10
CA PHE A 241 2.10 -2.81 8.83
C PHE A 241 1.10 -3.03 9.97
N TRP A 242 1.36 -2.52 11.18
CA TRP A 242 0.42 -2.61 12.29
C TRP A 242 0.02 -1.22 12.83
N PRO A 243 -1.27 -0.94 13.05
CA PRO A 243 -1.69 0.33 13.63
C PRO A 243 -1.15 0.47 15.05
N ARG A 244 -0.26 1.46 15.22
CA ARG A 244 0.18 1.90 16.55
C ARG A 244 -0.66 3.07 17.01
N PHE A 245 -1.13 2.96 18.24
CA PHE A 245 -1.87 4.01 18.92
C PHE A 245 -0.89 4.76 19.81
N SER A 246 -0.31 5.84 19.29
CA SER A 246 0.53 6.75 20.08
C SER A 246 -0.36 7.82 20.69
N PHE A 247 -0.48 7.82 22.01
CA PHE A 247 -1.27 8.80 22.74
C PHE A 247 -0.35 9.92 23.26
N GLY A 248 -0.19 10.99 22.49
CA GLY A 248 0.25 12.28 23.07
C GLY A 248 1.55 12.94 22.59
N ASP A 249 2.16 12.53 21.48
CA ASP A 249 3.49 13.08 21.11
C ASP A 249 3.51 14.21 20.05
N ASP A 250 2.42 14.57 19.38
CA ASP A 250 2.49 15.72 18.43
C ASP A 250 1.19 16.51 18.17
N ASP A 251 0.09 16.31 18.92
CA ASP A 251 -1.19 17.05 18.80
C ASP A 251 -1.86 17.17 17.39
N ARG A 252 -1.22 16.65 16.33
CA ARG A 252 -1.55 16.91 14.91
C ARG A 252 -2.44 15.87 14.24
N GLY A 253 -2.65 14.70 14.85
CA GLY A 253 -3.48 13.64 14.27
C GLY A 253 -4.31 12.95 15.35
N GLU A 254 -5.63 13.04 15.24
CA GLU A 254 -6.57 12.30 16.05
C GLU A 254 -6.99 11.01 15.36
N TYR A 255 -7.22 9.97 16.15
CA TYR A 255 -7.83 8.73 15.73
C TYR A 255 -9.35 8.77 15.93
N PHE A 256 -10.12 8.46 14.89
CA PHE A 256 -11.58 8.45 14.92
C PHE A 256 -12.20 7.04 14.82
N GLY A 257 -11.44 6.02 14.42
CA GLY A 257 -11.96 4.66 14.35
C GLY A 257 -11.03 3.70 13.62
N LEU A 258 -11.27 2.40 13.80
CA LEU A 258 -10.56 1.32 13.13
C LEU A 258 -11.59 0.35 12.58
N ARG A 259 -11.47 0.03 11.28
CA ARG A 259 -12.26 -0.98 10.60
C ARG A 259 -11.37 -2.19 10.28
N LEU A 260 -11.86 -3.38 10.61
CA LEU A 260 -11.25 -4.66 10.25
C LEU A 260 -12.00 -5.25 9.07
N LEU A 261 -11.24 -5.68 8.06
CA LEU A 261 -11.72 -6.55 7.00
C LEU A 261 -10.89 -7.84 7.00
N VAL A 262 -11.59 -8.97 7.04
CA VAL A 262 -11.00 -10.31 6.86
C VAL A 262 -11.35 -10.75 5.46
N VAL A 263 -10.33 -10.93 4.63
CA VAL A 263 -10.49 -11.06 3.19
C VAL A 263 -9.88 -12.37 2.69
N ARG A 264 -10.58 -13.04 1.78
CA ARG A 264 -10.17 -14.32 1.19
C ARG A 264 -10.33 -14.28 -0.34
N GLU A 265 -9.49 -15.03 -1.06
CA GLU A 265 -9.61 -15.22 -2.50
C GLU A 265 -10.87 -15.99 -2.85
N GLN A 266 -11.61 -15.51 -3.85
CA GLN A 266 -12.81 -16.18 -4.35
C GLN A 266 -12.48 -17.57 -4.90
N GLY A 267 -13.01 -18.61 -4.25
CA GLY A 267 -12.76 -20.00 -4.62
C GLY A 267 -11.32 -20.48 -4.35
N GLY A 268 -10.54 -19.73 -3.57
CA GLY A 268 -9.14 -20.02 -3.26
C GLY A 268 -8.84 -19.98 -1.76
N ASP A 269 -7.55 -19.91 -1.43
CA ASP A 269 -7.06 -19.76 -0.05
C ASP A 269 -5.98 -18.67 0.11
N ALA A 270 -5.78 -17.81 -0.91
CA ALA A 270 -5.08 -16.56 -0.66
C ALA A 270 -5.90 -15.68 0.29
N TRP A 271 -5.22 -14.85 1.06
CA TRP A 271 -5.84 -14.16 2.19
C TRP A 271 -5.22 -12.80 2.45
N ALA A 272 -6.01 -11.91 3.06
CA ALA A 272 -5.54 -10.67 3.63
C ALA A 272 -6.35 -10.28 4.89
N ILE A 273 -5.69 -9.59 5.81
CA ILE A 273 -6.28 -8.82 6.90
C ILE A 273 -6.03 -7.35 6.59
N VAL A 274 -7.10 -6.58 6.46
CA VAL A 274 -7.03 -5.14 6.20
C VAL A 274 -7.51 -4.40 7.43
N LEU A 275 -6.68 -3.47 7.90
CA LEU A 275 -6.95 -2.58 9.02
C LEU A 275 -6.98 -1.15 8.49
N GLU A 276 -8.14 -0.53 8.51
CA GLU A 276 -8.34 0.84 8.07
C GLU A 276 -8.52 1.76 9.25
N ARG A 277 -7.60 2.71 9.39
CA ARG A 277 -7.57 3.68 10.49
C ARG A 277 -8.04 5.03 9.98
N LEU A 278 -9.21 5.49 10.43
CA LEU A 278 -9.67 6.84 10.17
C LEU A 278 -8.94 7.80 11.13
N GLN A 279 -8.17 8.73 10.57
CA GLN A 279 -7.35 9.66 11.35
C GLN A 279 -7.19 11.02 10.69
N GLY A 280 -6.82 12.03 11.47
CA GLY A 280 -6.54 13.39 11.01
C GLY A 280 -6.89 14.44 12.05
N ALA A 281 -6.80 15.72 11.69
CA ALA A 281 -7.21 16.81 12.59
C ALA A 281 -8.20 17.80 11.96
N ALA A 282 -8.33 17.80 10.63
CA ALA A 282 -9.24 18.63 9.85
C ALA A 282 -9.48 17.99 8.48
N PRO A 283 -10.47 18.46 7.70
CA PRO A 283 -10.70 18.09 6.30
C PRO A 283 -9.44 17.79 5.50
N GLU A 284 -8.50 18.72 5.47
CA GLU A 284 -7.27 18.65 4.67
C GLU A 284 -6.27 17.59 5.13
N SER A 285 -6.43 17.06 6.35
CA SER A 285 -5.57 16.01 6.92
C SER A 285 -6.35 14.75 7.28
N LEU A 286 -7.66 14.69 6.97
CA LEU A 286 -8.52 13.57 7.28
C LEU A 286 -8.36 12.49 6.20
N CYS A 287 -7.86 11.34 6.62
CA CYS A 287 -7.67 10.21 5.73
C CYS A 287 -8.02 8.89 6.41
N VAL A 288 -8.27 7.87 5.60
CA VAL A 288 -8.22 6.47 6.00
C VAL A 288 -6.84 5.95 5.65
N GLU A 289 -6.05 5.67 6.68
CA GLU A 289 -4.80 4.93 6.52
C GLU A 289 -5.11 3.44 6.51
N ARG A 290 -4.99 2.84 5.34
CA ARG A 290 -5.24 1.43 5.09
C ARG A 290 -3.94 0.65 5.25
N ARG A 291 -3.91 -0.30 6.17
CA ARG A 291 -2.85 -1.27 6.33
C ARG A 291 -3.35 -2.64 5.92
N GLN A 292 -2.70 -3.23 4.94
CA GLN A 292 -2.98 -4.58 4.49
C GLN A 292 -1.86 -5.51 4.93
N LEU A 293 -2.21 -6.67 5.46
CA LEU A 293 -1.30 -7.79 5.65
C LEU A 293 -1.86 -9.01 4.94
N SER A 294 -1.03 -9.67 4.13
CA SER A 294 -1.40 -10.86 3.37
C SER A 294 -0.28 -11.87 3.38
N GLY A 295 -0.55 -13.05 2.83
CA GLY A 295 0.50 -14.03 2.51
C GLY A 295 1.59 -13.47 1.58
N PHE A 296 1.26 -12.48 0.76
CA PHE A 296 2.12 -11.85 -0.24
C PHE A 296 2.91 -10.65 0.29
N GLY A 297 2.71 -10.27 1.56
CA GLY A 297 3.38 -9.14 2.20
C GLY A 297 2.39 -8.11 2.74
N GLY A 298 2.94 -6.95 3.12
CA GLY A 298 2.17 -5.84 3.68
C GLY A 298 2.18 -4.63 2.75
N HIS A 299 1.11 -3.84 2.82
CA HIS A 299 0.95 -2.60 2.07
C HIS A 299 0.32 -1.53 2.98
N VAL A 300 0.68 -0.27 2.76
CA VAL A 300 0.14 0.88 3.49
C VAL A 300 -0.23 1.96 2.48
N GLU A 301 -1.46 2.44 2.58
CA GLU A 301 -2.04 3.45 1.72
C GLU A 301 -2.74 4.52 2.57
N GLN A 302 -2.78 5.76 2.08
CA GLN A 302 -3.63 6.81 2.64
C GLN A 302 -4.70 7.19 1.62
N VAL A 303 -5.96 7.01 2.00
CA VAL A 303 -7.12 7.36 1.19
C VAL A 303 -7.73 8.63 1.76
N ASN A 304 -7.76 9.70 0.97
CA ASN A 304 -8.37 10.95 1.38
C ASN A 304 -9.88 10.78 1.58
N VAL A 305 -10.41 11.39 2.65
CA VAL A 305 -11.84 11.36 2.94
C VAL A 305 -12.48 12.65 2.45
N PRO A 306 -13.52 12.59 1.61
CA PRO A 306 -14.20 13.79 1.12
C PRO A 306 -15.12 14.37 2.21
N LEU A 307 -14.55 15.18 3.09
CA LEU A 307 -15.26 15.87 4.17
C LEU A 307 -14.86 17.34 4.21
N ASP A 308 -15.83 18.24 4.12
CA ASP A 308 -15.62 19.67 4.31
C ASP A 308 -16.23 20.15 5.62
N ILE A 309 -15.60 21.13 6.24
CA ILE A 309 -16.10 21.82 7.43
C ILE A 309 -16.13 23.32 7.14
N LEU A 310 -17.33 23.88 7.17
CA LEU A 310 -17.61 25.27 6.88
C LEU A 310 -18.06 25.98 8.15
N ASP A 311 -17.31 27.01 8.55
CA ASP A 311 -17.69 27.90 9.65
C ASP A 311 -18.64 28.98 9.12
N ASP A 312 -19.81 29.14 9.75
CA ASP A 312 -20.70 30.25 9.45
C ASP A 312 -20.43 31.47 10.36
N ALA A 313 -20.76 32.67 9.86
CA ALA A 313 -20.60 33.91 10.62
C ALA A 313 -21.48 33.98 11.89
N GLY A 314 -22.40 33.03 12.07
CA GLY A 314 -23.30 32.91 13.22
C GLY A 314 -22.79 31.94 14.31
N GLY A 315 -21.57 31.40 14.17
CA GLY A 315 -20.98 30.47 15.13
C GLY A 315 -21.52 29.04 15.04
N ARG A 316 -22.20 28.67 13.95
CA ARG A 316 -22.54 27.27 13.63
C ARG A 316 -21.48 26.69 12.71
N VAL A 317 -21.29 25.38 12.85
CA VAL A 317 -20.39 24.62 12.00
C VAL A 317 -21.24 23.73 11.10
N ARG A 318 -21.00 23.76 9.78
CA ARG A 318 -21.61 22.85 8.81
C ARG A 318 -20.57 21.85 8.36
N VAL A 319 -20.88 20.56 8.50
CA VAL A 319 -20.07 19.47 7.99
C VAL A 319 -20.73 18.92 6.73
N VAL A 320 -20.00 18.86 5.61
CA VAL A 320 -20.49 18.32 4.35
C VAL A 320 -19.67 17.07 4.03
N GLY A 321 -20.31 15.92 4.00
CA GLY A 321 -19.63 14.65 3.70
C GLY A 321 -20.49 13.70 2.85
N PRO A 322 -20.06 12.44 2.67
CA PRO A 322 -20.72 11.49 1.76
C PRO A 322 -22.17 11.17 2.11
N ALA A 323 -22.53 11.24 3.40
CA ALA A 323 -23.89 10.99 3.87
C ALA A 323 -24.78 12.26 3.88
N GLY A 324 -24.29 13.36 3.29
CA GLY A 324 -24.96 14.64 3.25
C GLY A 324 -24.40 15.64 4.27
N GLU A 325 -25.17 16.70 4.49
CA GLU A 325 -24.81 17.84 5.33
C GLU A 325 -25.34 17.71 6.76
N LEU A 326 -24.51 18.12 7.72
CA LEU A 326 -24.86 18.22 9.14
C LEU A 326 -24.55 19.63 9.67
N ALA A 327 -25.58 20.33 10.14
CA ALA A 327 -25.43 21.61 10.82
C ALA A 327 -25.34 21.38 12.35
N LEU A 328 -24.30 21.93 12.97
CA LEU A 328 -23.97 21.76 14.38
C LEU A 328 -24.00 23.10 15.11
N SER A 329 -24.70 23.11 16.25
CA SER A 329 -24.63 24.18 17.25
C SER A 329 -23.40 24.02 18.14
N THR A 330 -23.02 25.09 18.84
CA THR A 330 -21.93 25.07 19.84
C THR A 330 -22.14 23.99 20.91
N GLU A 331 -23.36 23.83 21.41
CA GLU A 331 -23.70 22.82 22.42
C GLU A 331 -23.46 21.39 21.92
N GLN A 332 -23.80 21.10 20.66
CA GLN A 332 -23.55 19.79 20.06
C GLN A 332 -22.05 19.51 19.87
N LEU A 333 -21.26 20.53 19.54
CA LEU A 333 -19.81 20.42 19.44
C LEU A 333 -19.16 20.19 20.81
N GLU A 334 -19.70 20.81 21.87
CA GLU A 334 -19.23 20.59 23.24
C GLU A 334 -19.55 19.16 23.72
N HIS A 335 -20.73 18.63 23.39
CA HIS A 335 -21.10 17.25 23.72
C HIS A 335 -20.12 16.21 23.12
N SER A 336 -19.62 16.49 21.91
CA SER A 336 -18.68 15.64 21.18
C SER A 336 -17.21 15.81 21.65
N SER A 337 -16.96 16.63 22.67
CA SER A 337 -15.62 16.93 23.17
C SER A 337 -15.16 15.85 24.15
N LEU A 338 -14.28 14.94 23.71
CA LEU A 338 -13.52 14.12 24.64
C LEU A 338 -12.44 14.97 25.31
N GLN A 339 -12.42 14.96 26.64
CA GLN A 339 -11.43 15.66 27.45
C GLN A 339 -11.38 17.19 27.21
N PRO A 340 -12.46 17.93 27.54
CA PRO A 340 -12.49 19.39 27.39
C PRO A 340 -11.33 20.11 28.12
N ASP A 341 -10.74 19.46 29.13
CA ASP A 341 -9.73 20.04 30.02
C ASP A 341 -8.27 19.68 29.68
N LEU A 342 -8.01 18.79 28.71
CA LEU A 342 -6.65 18.30 28.39
C LEU A 342 -6.04 18.89 27.11
N SER A 343 -6.78 19.74 26.40
CA SER A 343 -6.20 20.53 25.31
C SER A 343 -5.40 21.68 25.91
N SER A 344 -4.09 21.67 25.75
CA SER A 344 -3.19 22.78 26.14
C SER A 344 -3.53 24.09 25.40
N GLU A 345 -4.27 23.99 24.30
CA GLU A 345 -4.85 25.12 23.58
C GLU A 345 -6.39 25.11 23.71
N PRO A 346 -6.94 25.79 24.72
CA PRO A 346 -8.38 26.02 24.78
C PRO A 346 -8.79 26.95 23.62
N ASN A 347 -9.80 26.53 22.83
CA ASN A 347 -10.43 27.28 21.73
C ASN A 347 -9.69 27.39 20.39
N THR A 348 -8.94 26.37 19.98
CA THR A 348 -8.40 26.35 18.60
C THR A 348 -9.41 25.79 17.60
N VAL A 349 -9.39 26.36 16.39
CA VAL A 349 -10.16 25.92 15.22
C VAL A 349 -10.07 24.39 15.04
N TRP A 350 -8.92 23.80 15.36
CA TRP A 350 -8.68 22.35 15.34
C TRP A 350 -9.59 21.56 16.29
N ARG A 351 -9.82 22.04 17.52
CA ARG A 351 -10.75 21.38 18.46
C ARG A 351 -12.18 21.36 17.91
N LEU A 352 -12.65 22.49 17.36
CA LEU A 352 -13.98 22.57 16.76
C LEU A 352 -14.12 21.61 15.58
N ARG A 353 -13.12 21.57 14.68
CA ARG A 353 -13.10 20.66 13.54
C ARG A 353 -13.13 19.19 13.97
N ARG A 354 -12.31 18.78 14.94
CA ARG A 354 -12.31 17.40 15.47
C ARG A 354 -13.66 17.03 16.09
N ASN A 355 -14.25 17.93 16.89
CA ASN A 355 -15.58 17.72 17.46
C ASN A 355 -16.67 17.63 16.37
N ALA A 356 -16.55 18.40 15.30
CA ALA A 356 -17.47 18.34 14.17
C ALA A 356 -17.36 17.00 13.41
N ILE A 357 -16.14 16.48 13.20
CA ILE A 357 -15.90 15.15 12.62
C ILE A 357 -16.56 14.06 13.47
N ARG A 358 -16.36 14.12 14.80
CA ARG A 358 -16.96 13.16 15.74
C ARG A 358 -18.49 13.20 15.71
N ALA A 359 -19.08 14.39 15.78
CA ALA A 359 -20.53 14.56 15.68
C ALA A 359 -21.09 14.01 14.35
N TYR A 360 -20.35 14.21 13.26
CA TYR A 360 -20.71 13.64 11.96
C TYR A 360 -20.67 12.10 11.98
N LEU A 361 -19.62 11.50 12.54
CA LEU A 361 -19.48 10.05 12.66
C LEU A 361 -20.51 9.43 13.61
N GLU A 362 -20.87 10.11 14.69
CA GLU A 362 -21.95 9.68 15.60
C GLU A 362 -23.31 9.65 14.88
N ARG A 363 -23.56 10.63 14.01
CA ARG A 363 -24.81 10.72 13.25
C ARG A 363 -24.84 9.79 12.04
N HIS A 364 -23.69 9.57 11.41
CA HIS A 364 -23.53 8.78 10.20
C HIS A 364 -22.41 7.73 10.36
N PRO A 365 -22.62 6.70 11.22
CA PRO A 365 -21.65 5.62 11.36
C PRO A 365 -21.45 4.96 10.00
N GLY A 366 -20.19 4.91 9.53
CA GLY A 366 -19.90 4.31 8.23
C GLY A 366 -19.50 5.31 7.13
N ALA A 367 -19.94 6.57 7.22
CA ALA A 367 -19.94 7.49 6.08
C ALA A 367 -18.56 7.87 5.55
N LEU A 368 -17.52 7.79 6.39
CA LEU A 368 -16.16 8.20 6.05
C LEU A 368 -15.25 7.04 5.68
N TRP A 369 -15.77 5.82 5.67
CA TRP A 369 -15.01 4.68 5.20
C TRP A 369 -15.17 4.49 3.69
N PRO A 370 -14.08 4.23 2.95
CA PRO A 370 -14.17 3.83 1.56
C PRO A 370 -15.10 2.62 1.38
N PRO A 371 -15.80 2.52 0.24
CA PRO A 371 -16.52 1.31 -0.13
C PRO A 371 -15.62 0.08 -0.05
N VAL A 372 -16.16 -1.02 0.50
CA VAL A 372 -15.39 -2.29 0.59
C VAL A 372 -15.00 -2.80 -0.79
N SER A 373 -15.81 -2.53 -1.81
CA SER A 373 -15.49 -2.90 -3.20
C SER A 373 -14.18 -2.32 -3.69
N GLU A 374 -13.85 -1.07 -3.33
CA GLU A 374 -12.57 -0.43 -3.70
C GLU A 374 -11.38 -1.14 -3.01
N VAL A 375 -11.55 -1.53 -1.75
CA VAL A 375 -10.53 -2.33 -1.04
C VAL A 375 -10.31 -3.68 -1.75
N LEU A 376 -11.38 -4.33 -2.18
CA LEU A 376 -11.31 -5.65 -2.79
C LEU A 376 -10.80 -5.64 -4.23
N SER A 377 -11.03 -4.57 -5.00
CA SER A 377 -10.58 -4.46 -6.39
C SER A 377 -9.16 -3.94 -6.53
N ASP A 378 -8.78 -2.97 -5.71
CA ASP A 378 -7.58 -2.15 -6.00
C ASP A 378 -6.38 -2.55 -5.13
N ALA A 379 -6.61 -3.10 -3.93
CA ALA A 379 -5.53 -3.34 -2.97
C ALA A 379 -4.96 -4.77 -2.99
N LEU A 380 -5.62 -5.72 -3.66
CA LEU A 380 -5.30 -7.15 -3.54
C LEU A 380 -4.85 -7.78 -4.87
N PRO A 381 -3.80 -8.64 -4.87
CA PRO A 381 -3.30 -9.29 -6.08
C PRO A 381 -4.17 -10.47 -6.56
N PHE A 382 -5.38 -10.61 -6.02
CA PHE A 382 -6.33 -11.68 -6.34
C PHE A 382 -7.77 -11.18 -6.19
N PRO A 383 -8.72 -11.72 -6.98
CA PRO A 383 -10.14 -11.47 -6.77
C PRO A 383 -10.55 -11.98 -5.41
N ALA A 384 -11.15 -11.10 -4.63
CA ALA A 384 -11.36 -11.35 -3.22
C ALA A 384 -12.79 -11.11 -2.80
N GLU A 385 -13.14 -11.68 -1.65
CA GLU A 385 -14.38 -11.41 -0.93
C GLU A 385 -14.07 -11.16 0.54
N ALA A 386 -14.85 -10.25 1.14
CA ALA A 386 -14.74 -9.96 2.56
C ALA A 386 -15.64 -10.91 3.36
N LEU A 387 -15.03 -11.74 4.21
CA LEU A 387 -15.72 -12.64 5.13
C LEU A 387 -16.25 -11.89 6.36
N VAL A 388 -15.45 -10.97 6.88
CA VAL A 388 -15.78 -10.16 8.05
C VAL A 388 -15.50 -8.71 7.72
N ILE A 389 -16.45 -7.84 8.05
CA ILE A 389 -16.29 -6.38 8.00
C ILE A 389 -16.87 -5.84 9.30
N THR A 390 -16.04 -5.23 10.15
CA THR A 390 -16.51 -4.70 11.44
C THR A 390 -15.69 -3.50 11.88
N THR A 391 -16.34 -2.55 12.56
CA THR A 391 -15.70 -1.49 13.34
C THR A 391 -15.71 -1.76 14.84
N ASP A 392 -16.43 -2.80 15.26
CA ASP A 392 -16.64 -3.16 16.67
C ASP A 392 -15.89 -4.47 16.95
N PHE A 393 -14.62 -4.36 17.31
CA PHE A 393 -13.79 -5.50 17.66
C PHE A 393 -12.70 -5.14 18.68
N GLU A 394 -12.16 -6.15 19.34
CA GLU A 394 -11.04 -6.03 20.27
C GLU A 394 -9.72 -6.00 19.50
N HIS A 395 -9.15 -4.80 19.37
CA HIS A 395 -7.81 -4.61 18.83
C HIS A 395 -6.74 -4.84 19.91
N VAL A 396 -5.56 -5.29 19.49
CA VAL A 396 -4.45 -5.55 20.39
C VAL A 396 -3.67 -4.25 20.66
N VAL A 397 -3.66 -3.80 21.91
CA VAL A 397 -2.99 -2.56 22.36
C VAL A 397 -1.95 -2.90 23.44
N GLY A 398 -0.87 -2.14 23.52
CA GLY A 398 0.07 -2.22 24.66
C GLY A 398 1.04 -3.41 24.63
N GLY A 399 1.36 -3.96 23.45
CA GLY A 399 2.42 -4.95 23.28
C GLY A 399 2.01 -6.42 23.37
N ALA A 400 0.72 -6.72 23.59
CA ALA A 400 0.20 -8.08 23.38
C ALA A 400 0.33 -8.49 21.91
N LEU A 401 0.33 -9.79 21.64
CA LEU A 401 0.43 -10.32 20.28
C LEU A 401 -0.95 -10.69 19.71
N PRO A 402 -1.18 -10.53 18.40
CA PRO A 402 -2.39 -11.00 17.72
C PRO A 402 -2.70 -12.47 17.98
N SER A 403 -1.69 -13.33 18.06
CA SER A 403 -1.86 -14.75 18.40
C SER A 403 -2.42 -15.00 19.81
N GLU A 404 -2.28 -14.05 20.74
CA GLU A 404 -2.82 -14.13 22.10
C GLU A 404 -4.26 -13.59 22.18
N SER A 405 -4.70 -12.83 21.17
CA SER A 405 -6.06 -12.28 21.09
C SER A 405 -7.05 -13.32 20.56
N LYS A 406 -8.14 -13.52 21.31
CA LYS A 406 -9.28 -14.35 20.85
C LYS A 406 -9.94 -13.78 19.60
N CYS A 407 -10.00 -12.45 19.48
CA CYS A 407 -10.54 -11.78 18.31
C CYS A 407 -9.74 -12.09 17.05
N TYR A 408 -8.42 -11.93 17.07
CA TYR A 408 -7.58 -12.24 15.91
C TYR A 408 -7.50 -13.73 15.62
N ARG A 409 -7.46 -14.59 16.64
CA ARG A 409 -7.50 -16.05 16.44
C ARG A 409 -8.78 -16.50 15.76
N SER A 410 -9.94 -16.07 16.24
CA SER A 410 -11.23 -16.42 15.63
C SER A 410 -11.39 -15.84 14.22
N ALA A 411 -10.88 -14.63 13.96
CA ALA A 411 -10.81 -14.05 12.61
C ALA A 411 -10.00 -14.92 11.64
N VAL A 412 -8.84 -15.41 12.09
CA VAL A 412 -7.99 -16.30 11.30
C VAL A 412 -8.62 -17.69 11.13
N GLU A 413 -9.31 -18.21 12.13
CA GLU A 413 -10.05 -19.47 12.02
C GLU A 413 -11.21 -19.38 11.03
N ALA A 414 -12.00 -18.30 11.11
CA ALA A 414 -13.03 -17.96 10.14
C ALA A 414 -12.45 -17.88 8.72
N LEU A 415 -11.30 -17.22 8.57
CA LEU A 415 -10.59 -17.13 7.31
C LEU A 415 -10.17 -18.50 6.79
N VAL A 416 -9.47 -19.32 7.57
CA VAL A 416 -8.96 -20.64 7.14
C VAL A 416 -10.08 -21.59 6.77
N ARG A 417 -11.19 -21.58 7.54
CA ARG A 417 -12.35 -22.45 7.34
C ARG A 417 -13.38 -21.91 6.36
N ASP A 418 -13.19 -20.69 5.87
CA ASP A 418 -14.14 -20.01 4.99
C ASP A 418 -15.54 -19.90 5.62
N ASP A 419 -15.57 -19.51 6.90
CA ASP A 419 -16.79 -19.47 7.72
C ASP A 419 -16.79 -18.24 8.64
N ALA A 420 -17.47 -17.17 8.20
CA ALA A 420 -17.59 -15.93 8.94
C ALA A 420 -18.29 -16.07 10.31
N THR A 421 -19.06 -17.14 10.52
CA THR A 421 -19.79 -17.34 11.80
C THR A 421 -18.88 -17.70 12.96
N LEU A 422 -17.63 -18.08 12.67
CA LEU A 422 -16.61 -18.38 13.67
C LEU A 422 -15.95 -17.13 14.25
N PHE A 423 -16.17 -15.95 13.67
CA PHE A 423 -15.53 -14.72 14.14
C PHE A 423 -16.14 -14.25 15.47
N GLU A 424 -15.29 -14.10 16.48
CA GLU A 424 -15.65 -13.59 17.81
C GLU A 424 -15.02 -12.20 18.01
N PRO A 425 -15.78 -11.09 17.90
CA PRO A 425 -15.20 -9.75 17.90
C PRO A 425 -14.57 -9.31 19.23
N GLY A 426 -14.84 -10.00 20.35
CA GLY A 426 -14.36 -9.58 21.68
C GLY A 426 -15.05 -8.31 22.20
N GLU A 427 -14.48 -7.69 23.23
CA GLU A 427 -14.97 -6.40 23.74
C GLU A 427 -14.41 -5.25 22.89
N PRO A 428 -15.25 -4.47 22.17
CA PRO A 428 -14.74 -3.46 21.26
C PRO A 428 -13.91 -2.40 21.98
N ASN A 429 -12.67 -2.18 21.57
CA ASN A 429 -11.88 -1.06 22.07
C ASN A 429 -11.62 0.00 21.01
N THR A 430 -11.90 -0.32 19.73
CA THR A 430 -11.63 0.48 18.52
C THR A 430 -12.41 1.78 18.39
N HIS A 431 -13.37 2.07 19.27
CA HIS A 431 -14.07 3.36 19.22
C HIS A 431 -13.23 4.46 19.89
N TRP A 432 -13.07 5.60 19.21
CA TRP A 432 -12.29 6.76 19.69
C TRP A 432 -12.67 7.21 21.11
N SER A 433 -13.97 7.19 21.44
CA SER A 433 -14.47 7.53 22.79
C SER A 433 -14.02 6.59 23.91
N ARG A 434 -13.63 5.35 23.60
CA ARG A 434 -13.10 4.39 24.57
C ARG A 434 -11.61 4.61 24.84
N HIS A 435 -10.84 4.95 23.80
CA HIS A 435 -9.40 5.19 23.93
C HIS A 435 -9.03 6.53 24.58
N ALA A 436 -9.84 7.58 24.40
CA ALA A 436 -9.58 8.84 25.10
C ALA A 436 -9.70 8.72 26.63
N ARG A 437 -10.36 7.68 27.16
CA ARG A 437 -10.44 7.44 28.61
C ARG A 437 -9.19 6.78 29.19
N TYR A 438 -8.34 6.17 28.35
CA TYR A 438 -7.11 5.48 28.79
C TYR A 438 -6.01 6.45 29.24
N ARG A 439 -5.95 7.67 28.67
CA ARG A 439 -4.94 8.68 29.03
C ARG A 439 -5.08 9.18 30.47
N SER A 440 -6.31 9.28 31.00
CA SER A 440 -6.53 9.71 32.39
C SER A 440 -6.13 8.65 33.42
N GLN A 441 -6.05 7.38 33.03
CA GLN A 441 -5.66 6.28 33.93
C GLN A 441 -4.14 6.05 33.94
N LEU A 442 -3.45 6.28 32.82
CA LEU A 442 -1.99 6.17 32.74
C LEU A 442 -1.26 7.36 33.39
N SER A 443 -1.82 8.58 33.34
CA SER A 443 -1.25 9.74 34.03
C SER A 443 -1.51 9.76 35.55
N GLN A 444 -2.40 8.90 36.06
CA GLN A 444 -2.67 8.78 37.50
C GLN A 444 -1.77 7.74 38.20
N ASN A 445 -1.05 6.91 37.43
CA ASN A 445 -0.22 5.82 37.94
C ASN A 445 1.30 6.04 37.74
N CYS A 446 1.72 7.26 37.36
CA CYS A 446 3.13 7.68 37.25
C CYS A 446 3.42 8.87 38.15
#